data_AF-A0A3D5NZ86-F1
#
_entry.id   AF-A0A3D5NZ86-F1
#
_cell.length_a   1.000
_cell.length_b   1.000
_cell.length_c   1.000
_cell.angle_alpha   90.00
_cell.angle_beta   90.00
_cell.angle_gamma   90.00
#
_symmetry.space_group_name_H-M   'P 1'
#
loop_
_entity.id
_entity.type
_entity.pdbx_description
1 polymer ?
#
loop_
_entity_poly.entity_id
_entity_poly.type
_entity_poly.pdbx_seq_one_letter_code
_entity_poly.pdbx_strand_id
1 'polypeptide(L)'
;DMEGRDGVSPWSWDVDALVGGLGESWKILECGMKAFPTEALTHTHISCALEVMVNNDLHYSDIQEVKVTAFAQAYDILFDPAKYRPESRETADHSLPYCLAVAIVDKKITTQSFSEEKLKDPAIYEVIDKIKGEPSLEFEKMFPAKQPSKVVVTTHDGQQYEAYLEYPKGHPNEPMTIEDIENKFNGLSADVLTPKRQGEIKTMIFDAEKFSARDFMAKLVL
;
A
#
# COMPACT_ATOMS: atom_id res chain seq x y z
N ASP A 1 -16.83 1.97 -32.56
CA ASP A 1 -17.24 1.87 -31.14
C ASP A 1 -17.32 0.42 -30.74
N MET A 2 -16.76 0.09 -29.59
CA MET A 2 -16.86 -1.24 -29.00
C MET A 2 -17.90 -1.20 -27.88
N GLU A 3 -18.64 -2.30 -27.72
CA GLU A 3 -19.60 -2.44 -26.62
C GLU A 3 -18.84 -2.69 -25.31
N GLY A 4 -19.21 -1.95 -24.25
CA GLY A 4 -18.72 -2.17 -22.91
C GLY A 4 -19.13 -3.56 -22.39
N ARG A 5 -18.45 -4.05 -21.34
CA ARG A 5 -18.81 -5.34 -20.70
C ARG A 5 -20.22 -5.35 -20.10
N ASP A 6 -20.79 -4.17 -19.86
CA ASP A 6 -22.17 -3.96 -19.42
C ASP A 6 -23.18 -4.00 -20.58
N GLY A 7 -22.72 -4.04 -21.85
CA GLY A 7 -23.56 -4.01 -23.05
C GLY A 7 -24.28 -2.68 -23.29
N VAL A 8 -23.98 -1.65 -22.50
CA VAL A 8 -24.71 -0.36 -22.49
C VAL A 8 -23.78 0.81 -22.71
N SER A 9 -22.55 0.76 -22.18
CA SER A 9 -21.62 1.87 -22.28
C SER A 9 -20.80 1.74 -23.57
N PRO A 10 -20.94 2.67 -24.54
CA PRO A 10 -20.02 2.72 -25.67
C PRO A 10 -18.64 3.16 -25.17
N TRP A 11 -17.58 2.52 -25.64
CA TRP A 11 -16.23 2.97 -25.39
C TRP A 11 -15.40 3.01 -26.67
N SER A 12 -14.47 3.94 -26.70
CA SER A 12 -13.48 4.11 -27.76
C SER A 12 -12.09 4.10 -27.13
N TRP A 13 -11.09 3.76 -27.94
CA TRP A 13 -9.70 3.99 -27.55
C TRP A 13 -9.44 5.50 -27.49
N ASP A 14 -8.85 5.95 -26.40
CA ASP A 14 -8.20 7.26 -26.37
C ASP A 14 -6.83 7.10 -27.07
N VAL A 15 -6.79 7.45 -28.35
CA VAL A 15 -5.58 7.35 -29.18
C VAL A 15 -4.50 8.30 -28.65
N ASP A 16 -4.87 9.49 -28.19
CA ASP A 16 -3.91 10.46 -27.65
C ASP A 16 -3.30 9.96 -26.32
N ALA A 17 -4.06 9.24 -25.49
CA ALA A 17 -3.50 8.58 -24.32
C ALA A 17 -2.47 7.47 -24.67
N LEU A 18 -2.56 6.87 -25.86
CA LEU A 18 -1.65 5.81 -26.30
C LEU A 18 -0.40 6.33 -27.02
N VAL A 19 -0.55 7.34 -27.88
CA VAL A 19 0.53 7.81 -28.77
C VAL A 19 0.82 9.31 -28.68
N GLY A 20 0.06 10.06 -27.89
CA GLY A 20 0.32 11.47 -27.64
C GLY A 20 1.63 11.68 -26.89
N GLY A 21 2.44 12.65 -27.33
CA GLY A 21 3.70 13.02 -26.67
C GLY A 21 4.83 11.98 -26.81
N LEU A 22 4.76 11.06 -27.78
CA LEU A 22 5.85 10.11 -28.04
C LEU A 22 7.17 10.85 -28.31
N GLY A 23 8.20 10.54 -27.52
CA GLY A 23 9.52 11.18 -27.59
C GLY A 23 9.65 12.45 -26.76
N GLU A 24 8.57 12.95 -26.17
CA GLU A 24 8.55 14.13 -25.29
C GLU A 24 8.19 13.78 -23.84
N SER A 25 7.33 12.79 -23.62
CA SER A 25 6.97 12.29 -22.30
C SER A 25 6.98 10.74 -22.27
N TRP A 26 7.23 10.17 -21.08
CA TRP A 26 7.37 8.73 -20.91
C TRP A 26 6.57 8.26 -19.70
N LYS A 27 5.58 7.39 -19.94
CA LYS A 27 4.71 6.84 -18.88
C LYS A 27 5.45 6.11 -17.76
N ILE A 28 6.65 5.58 -18.04
CA ILE A 28 7.48 4.94 -17.01
C ILE A 28 7.86 5.90 -15.86
N LEU A 29 7.94 7.21 -16.13
CA LEU A 29 8.23 8.24 -15.13
C LEU A 29 6.99 8.58 -14.27
N GLU A 30 5.80 8.18 -14.72
CA GLU A 30 4.52 8.35 -14.02
C GLU A 30 4.12 7.09 -13.24
N CYS A 31 4.91 6.00 -13.32
CA CYS A 31 4.62 4.76 -12.62
C CYS A 31 4.97 4.87 -11.13
N GLY A 32 4.00 4.55 -10.27
CA GLY A 32 4.26 4.37 -8.85
C GLY A 32 4.77 2.96 -8.51
N MET A 33 5.40 2.81 -7.36
CA MET A 33 5.81 1.52 -6.82
C MET A 33 5.09 1.24 -5.51
N LYS A 34 4.52 0.04 -5.34
CA LYS A 34 3.86 -0.37 -4.10
C LYS A 34 4.83 -0.32 -2.91
N ALA A 35 4.53 0.46 -1.87
CA ALA A 35 5.28 0.44 -0.62
C ALA A 35 4.98 -0.82 0.21
N PHE A 36 3.72 -1.26 0.19
CA PHE A 36 3.24 -2.40 0.95
C PHE A 36 2.85 -3.59 0.06
N PRO A 37 3.01 -4.84 0.53
CA PRO A 37 2.61 -6.04 -0.22
C PRO A 37 1.10 -6.31 -0.10
N THR A 38 0.28 -5.32 -0.48
CA THR A 38 -1.19 -5.33 -0.38
C THR A 38 -1.86 -4.85 -1.67
N GLU A 39 -3.18 -4.99 -1.75
CA GLU A 39 -4.04 -4.32 -2.73
C GLU A 39 -3.78 -2.79 -2.74
N ALA A 40 -3.78 -2.15 -3.92
CA ALA A 40 -3.26 -0.80 -4.11
C ALA A 40 -4.05 0.28 -3.35
N LEU A 41 -5.38 0.17 -3.26
CA LEU A 41 -6.23 1.15 -2.57
C LEU A 41 -6.01 1.17 -1.06
N THR A 42 -5.36 0.15 -0.48
CA THR A 42 -5.06 0.11 0.96
C THR A 42 -3.91 1.03 1.38
N HIS A 43 -3.06 1.48 0.44
CA HIS A 43 -1.73 2.03 0.77
C HIS A 43 -1.79 3.37 1.50
N THR A 44 -2.67 4.28 1.09
CA THR A 44 -2.80 5.58 1.77
C THR A 44 -3.31 5.41 3.20
N HIS A 45 -4.26 4.49 3.41
CA HIS A 45 -4.82 4.19 4.73
C HIS A 45 -3.77 3.60 5.68
N ILE A 46 -2.98 2.64 5.20
CA ILE A 46 -1.87 2.06 5.98
C ILE A 46 -0.84 3.13 6.33
N SER A 47 -0.50 4.02 5.40
CA SER A 47 0.44 5.12 5.63
C SER A 47 -0.04 6.07 6.72
N CYS A 48 -1.32 6.50 6.66
CA CYS A 48 -1.93 7.32 7.71
C CYS A 48 -1.89 6.63 9.08
N ALA A 49 -2.23 5.34 9.15
CA ALA A 49 -2.22 4.60 10.41
C ALA A 49 -0.80 4.48 11.00
N LEU A 50 0.19 4.16 10.16
CA LEU A 50 1.60 4.11 10.58
C LEU A 50 2.08 5.47 11.07
N GLU A 51 1.74 6.56 10.37
CA GLU A 51 2.10 7.92 10.76
C GLU A 51 1.54 8.25 12.15
N VAL A 52 0.25 7.97 12.40
CA VAL A 52 -0.38 8.19 13.71
C VAL A 52 0.31 7.35 14.79
N MET A 53 0.51 6.06 14.55
CA MET A 53 1.07 5.15 15.56
C MET A 53 2.53 5.43 15.89
N VAL A 54 3.35 5.78 14.88
CA VAL A 54 4.79 6.00 15.04
C VAL A 54 5.08 7.38 15.60
N ASN A 55 4.46 8.45 15.05
CA ASN A 55 4.79 9.82 15.45
C ASN A 55 4.33 10.16 16.87
N ASN A 56 3.33 9.43 17.39
CA ASN A 56 2.78 9.63 18.72
C ASN A 56 3.21 8.53 19.71
N ASP A 57 4.09 7.62 19.28
CA ASP A 57 4.59 6.48 20.05
C ASP A 57 3.47 5.65 20.74
N LEU A 58 2.37 5.43 20.02
CA LEU A 58 1.23 4.70 20.56
C LEU A 58 1.51 3.19 20.58
N HIS A 59 1.00 2.50 21.59
CA HIS A 59 0.92 1.05 21.60
C HIS A 59 -0.50 0.61 21.21
N TYR A 60 -0.64 -0.56 20.57
CA TYR A 60 -1.95 -1.00 20.08
C TYR A 60 -2.97 -1.21 21.21
N SER A 61 -2.50 -1.50 22.43
CA SER A 61 -3.34 -1.64 23.62
C SER A 61 -3.91 -0.31 24.11
N ASP A 62 -3.37 0.82 23.67
CA ASP A 62 -3.87 2.15 24.05
C ASP A 62 -5.13 2.52 23.26
N ILE A 63 -5.38 1.82 22.16
CA ILE A 63 -6.40 2.17 21.18
C ILE A 63 -7.78 1.72 21.66
N GLN A 64 -8.70 2.67 21.68
CA GLN A 64 -10.12 2.45 21.87
C GLN A 64 -10.86 2.28 20.53
N GLU A 65 -10.58 3.14 19.54
CA GLU A 65 -11.24 3.12 18.23
C GLU A 65 -10.29 3.66 17.15
N VAL A 66 -10.39 3.11 15.94
CA VAL A 66 -9.74 3.64 14.74
C VAL A 66 -10.81 3.92 13.71
N LYS A 67 -10.96 5.19 13.34
CA LYS A 67 -11.90 5.63 12.30
C LYS A 67 -11.14 5.94 11.02
N VAL A 68 -11.61 5.43 9.90
CA VAL A 68 -10.98 5.58 8.58
C VAL A 68 -11.98 6.16 7.61
N THR A 69 -11.70 7.37 7.13
CA THR A 69 -12.47 8.00 6.05
C THR A 69 -11.84 7.62 4.72
N ALA A 70 -12.65 7.09 3.80
CA ALA A 70 -12.26 6.69 2.44
C ALA A 70 -13.25 7.23 1.40
N PHE A 71 -12.91 7.18 0.11
CA PHE A 71 -13.91 7.41 -0.95
C PHE A 71 -14.89 6.21 -1.02
N ALA A 72 -16.08 6.41 -1.58
CA ALA A 72 -17.20 5.47 -1.45
C ALA A 72 -16.88 4.11 -2.08
N GLN A 73 -16.29 4.10 -3.28
CA GLN A 73 -15.90 2.86 -3.94
C GLN A 73 -14.84 2.08 -3.13
N ALA A 74 -13.84 2.75 -2.55
CA ALA A 74 -12.89 2.08 -1.65
C ALA A 74 -13.60 1.57 -0.40
N TYR A 75 -14.50 2.36 0.19
CA TYR A 75 -15.24 1.94 1.37
C TYR A 75 -16.01 0.64 1.13
N ASP A 76 -16.79 0.56 0.05
CA ASP A 76 -17.59 -0.62 -0.28
C ASP A 76 -16.74 -1.87 -0.51
N ILE A 77 -15.58 -1.73 -1.14
CA ILE A 77 -14.70 -2.86 -1.48
C ILE A 77 -13.84 -3.29 -0.28
N LEU A 78 -13.32 -2.32 0.47
CA LEU A 78 -12.28 -2.54 1.47
C LEU A 78 -12.83 -2.79 2.89
N PHE A 79 -14.04 -2.31 3.20
CA PHE A 79 -14.72 -2.52 4.48
C PHE A 79 -15.91 -3.51 4.40
N ASP A 80 -16.00 -4.30 3.33
CA ASP A 80 -16.96 -5.41 3.27
C ASP A 80 -16.83 -6.32 4.51
N PRO A 81 -17.93 -6.79 5.12
CA PRO A 81 -17.88 -7.61 6.34
C PRO A 81 -16.94 -8.82 6.26
N ALA A 82 -16.79 -9.45 5.10
CA ALA A 82 -15.88 -10.59 4.90
C ALA A 82 -14.41 -10.18 5.05
N LYS A 83 -14.07 -8.89 4.88
CA LYS A 83 -12.71 -8.38 5.07
C LYS A 83 -12.29 -8.38 6.53
N TYR A 84 -13.21 -8.37 7.50
CA TYR A 84 -12.84 -8.35 8.92
C TYR A 84 -12.36 -9.71 9.45
N ARG A 85 -12.52 -10.79 8.68
CA ARG A 85 -12.10 -12.14 9.07
C ARG A 85 -11.50 -12.87 7.86
N PRO A 86 -10.34 -12.44 7.34
CA PRO A 86 -9.69 -13.16 6.25
C PRO A 86 -9.21 -14.52 6.73
N GLU A 87 -9.33 -15.54 5.88
CA GLU A 87 -9.00 -16.94 6.20
C GLU A 87 -7.76 -17.44 5.44
N SER A 88 -7.24 -16.63 4.53
CA SER A 88 -6.07 -16.96 3.71
C SER A 88 -5.18 -15.74 3.51
N ARG A 89 -3.96 -15.99 3.05
CA ARG A 89 -3.03 -14.93 2.64
C ARG A 89 -3.63 -13.97 1.61
N GLU A 90 -4.29 -14.52 0.58
CA GLU A 90 -4.87 -13.77 -0.55
C GLU A 90 -6.13 -12.98 -0.16
N THR A 91 -6.85 -13.43 0.86
CA THR A 91 -7.98 -12.66 1.39
C THR A 91 -7.54 -11.58 2.37
N ALA A 92 -6.40 -11.79 3.05
CA ALA A 92 -5.83 -10.86 4.01
C ALA A 92 -5.11 -9.67 3.35
N ASP A 93 -4.36 -9.86 2.26
CA ASP A 93 -3.68 -8.77 1.55
C ASP A 93 -4.63 -7.85 0.76
N HIS A 94 -5.90 -8.26 0.63
CA HIS A 94 -7.02 -7.47 0.12
C HIS A 94 -8.02 -7.06 1.22
N SER A 95 -7.66 -7.21 2.50
CA SER A 95 -8.46 -6.76 3.64
C SER A 95 -7.83 -5.51 4.26
N LEU A 96 -8.49 -4.37 4.10
CA LEU A 96 -8.02 -3.14 4.74
C LEU A 96 -8.08 -3.20 6.28
N PRO A 97 -9.16 -3.70 6.93
CA PRO A 97 -9.16 -3.85 8.39
C PRO A 97 -8.00 -4.70 8.90
N TYR A 98 -7.71 -5.83 8.25
CA TYR A 98 -6.58 -6.68 8.64
C TYR A 98 -5.24 -5.97 8.43
N CYS A 99 -5.04 -5.35 7.27
CA CYS A 99 -3.80 -4.63 6.98
C CYS A 99 -3.55 -3.47 7.95
N LEU A 100 -4.61 -2.73 8.32
CA LEU A 100 -4.53 -1.68 9.33
C LEU A 100 -4.23 -2.25 10.71
N ALA A 101 -4.89 -3.34 11.11
CA ALA A 101 -4.65 -3.97 12.40
C ALA A 101 -3.20 -4.48 12.53
N VAL A 102 -2.68 -5.14 11.49
CA VAL A 102 -1.26 -5.51 11.40
C VAL A 102 -0.36 -4.27 11.53
N ALA A 103 -0.63 -3.23 10.74
CA ALA A 103 0.19 -2.03 10.72
C ALA A 103 0.21 -1.33 12.10
N ILE A 104 -0.90 -1.39 12.83
CA ILE A 104 -1.04 -0.85 14.18
C ILE A 104 -0.30 -1.70 15.21
N VAL A 105 -0.46 -3.02 15.17
CA VAL A 105 0.15 -3.95 16.15
C VAL A 105 1.67 -4.02 15.95
N ASP A 106 2.11 -4.24 14.72
CA ASP A 106 3.52 -4.50 14.41
C ASP A 106 4.30 -3.21 14.07
N LYS A 107 3.61 -2.05 13.95
CA LYS A 107 4.15 -0.78 13.43
C LYS A 107 4.81 -0.93 12.04
N LYS A 108 4.40 -1.94 11.27
CA LYS A 108 4.87 -2.24 9.91
C LYS A 108 3.93 -3.22 9.21
N ILE A 109 4.06 -3.31 7.89
CA ILE A 109 3.44 -4.38 7.10
C ILE A 109 4.47 -4.95 6.11
N THR A 110 4.57 -6.27 6.06
CA THR A 110 5.58 -7.00 5.27
C THR A 110 4.96 -8.24 4.63
N THR A 111 5.71 -8.97 3.82
CA THR A 111 5.23 -10.26 3.28
C THR A 111 4.92 -11.27 4.40
N GLN A 112 5.64 -11.22 5.52
CA GLN A 112 5.43 -12.10 6.67
C GLN A 112 4.17 -11.75 7.48
N SER A 113 3.62 -10.55 7.28
CA SER A 113 2.33 -10.14 7.89
C SER A 113 1.14 -11.00 7.43
N PHE A 114 1.31 -11.80 6.39
CA PHE A 114 0.29 -12.71 5.86
C PHE A 114 0.65 -14.19 6.03
N SER A 115 1.61 -14.48 6.91
CA SER A 115 1.93 -15.85 7.31
C SER A 115 0.77 -16.48 8.09
N GLU A 116 0.71 -17.81 8.14
CA GLU A 116 -0.30 -18.52 8.95
C GLU A 116 -0.24 -18.15 10.44
N GLU A 117 0.95 -17.83 10.96
CA GLU A 117 1.15 -17.39 12.33
C GLU A 117 0.45 -16.04 12.56
N LYS A 118 0.68 -15.07 11.67
CA LYS A 118 0.06 -13.74 11.76
C LYS A 118 -1.46 -13.79 11.55
N LEU A 119 -1.95 -14.65 10.65
CA LEU A 119 -3.40 -14.89 10.49
C LEU A 119 -4.06 -15.53 11.73
N LYS A 120 -3.29 -16.00 12.71
CA LYS A 120 -3.80 -16.57 13.97
C LYS A 120 -3.46 -15.70 15.18
N ASP A 121 -2.83 -14.55 14.99
CA ASP A 121 -2.37 -13.67 16.07
C ASP A 121 -3.57 -12.93 16.69
N PRO A 122 -3.92 -13.22 17.96
CA PRO A 122 -5.09 -12.62 18.59
C PRO A 122 -4.98 -11.10 18.76
N ALA A 123 -3.77 -10.53 18.83
CA ALA A 123 -3.60 -9.09 18.96
C ALA A 123 -4.10 -8.33 17.71
N ILE A 124 -3.91 -8.92 16.52
CA ILE A 124 -4.43 -8.35 15.26
C ILE A 124 -5.96 -8.32 15.31
N TYR A 125 -6.60 -9.41 15.75
CA TYR A 125 -8.06 -9.47 15.82
C TYR A 125 -8.66 -8.67 16.99
N GLU A 126 -7.89 -8.39 18.04
CA GLU A 126 -8.31 -7.40 19.05
C GLU A 126 -8.41 -6.00 18.44
N VAL A 127 -7.43 -5.61 17.61
CA VAL A 127 -7.39 -4.30 16.97
C VAL A 127 -8.40 -4.20 15.82
N ILE A 128 -8.57 -5.27 15.03
CA ILE A 128 -9.46 -5.25 13.85
C ILE A 128 -10.90 -4.88 14.22
N ASP A 129 -11.35 -5.29 15.42
CA ASP A 129 -12.70 -5.04 15.92
C ASP A 129 -12.91 -3.59 16.39
N LYS A 130 -11.83 -2.82 16.51
CA LYS A 130 -11.83 -1.39 16.85
C LYS A 130 -11.83 -0.51 15.60
N ILE A 131 -11.64 -1.07 14.41
CA ILE A 131 -11.52 -0.34 13.14
C ILE A 131 -12.90 -0.15 12.51
N LYS A 132 -13.21 1.08 12.10
CA LYS A 132 -14.45 1.44 11.41
C LYS A 132 -14.16 2.32 10.20
N GLY A 133 -14.70 1.94 9.06
CA GLY A 133 -14.67 2.75 7.84
C GLY A 133 -15.85 3.73 7.75
N GLU A 134 -15.68 4.83 7.04
CA GLU A 134 -16.77 5.67 6.57
C GLU A 134 -16.49 6.25 5.17
N PRO A 135 -17.52 6.42 4.32
CA PRO A 135 -17.36 7.02 3.01
C PRO A 135 -17.34 8.56 3.07
N SER A 136 -16.64 9.19 2.13
CA SER A 136 -16.61 10.63 1.93
C SER A 136 -16.86 11.02 0.47
N LEU A 137 -17.89 11.83 0.24
CA LEU A 137 -18.18 12.43 -1.07
C LEU A 137 -17.11 13.43 -1.51
N GLU A 138 -16.37 14.02 -0.56
CA GLU A 138 -15.25 14.90 -0.89
C GLU A 138 -14.08 14.09 -1.46
N PHE A 139 -13.81 12.93 -0.87
CA PHE A 139 -12.75 12.03 -1.33
C PHE A 139 -13.11 11.40 -2.67
N GLU A 140 -14.39 11.07 -2.89
CA GLU A 140 -14.90 10.56 -4.16
C GLU A 140 -14.60 11.52 -5.32
N LYS A 141 -14.75 12.83 -5.12
CA LYS A 141 -14.46 13.84 -6.14
C LYS A 141 -12.97 13.93 -6.53
N MET A 142 -12.08 13.42 -5.68
CA MET A 142 -10.63 13.45 -5.94
C MET A 142 -10.14 12.19 -6.67
N PHE A 143 -10.89 11.09 -6.60
CA PHE A 143 -10.57 9.83 -7.26
C PHE A 143 -10.88 9.91 -8.77
N PRO A 144 -10.06 9.33 -9.67
CA PRO A 144 -8.84 8.55 -9.43
C PRO A 144 -7.54 9.37 -9.38
N ALA A 145 -7.60 10.70 -9.53
CA ALA A 145 -6.40 11.54 -9.56
C ALA A 145 -5.63 11.53 -8.22
N LYS A 146 -6.34 11.27 -7.12
CA LYS A 146 -5.81 11.06 -5.76
C LYS A 146 -6.47 9.83 -5.14
N GLN A 147 -5.86 9.29 -4.10
CA GLN A 147 -6.44 8.22 -3.28
C GLN A 147 -6.43 8.66 -1.80
N PRO A 148 -7.26 9.65 -1.44
CA PRO A 148 -7.20 10.27 -0.12
C PRO A 148 -7.69 9.35 1.00
N SER A 149 -7.07 9.52 2.17
CA SER A 149 -7.39 8.83 3.40
C SER A 149 -7.28 9.79 4.57
N LYS A 150 -8.20 9.66 5.53
CA LYS A 150 -8.02 10.20 6.87
C LYS A 150 -8.16 9.07 7.89
N VAL A 151 -7.17 8.91 8.75
CA VAL A 151 -7.24 7.97 9.89
C VAL A 151 -7.24 8.77 11.17
N VAL A 152 -8.18 8.46 12.07
CA VAL A 152 -8.28 9.02 13.42
C VAL A 152 -8.21 7.88 14.41
N VAL A 153 -7.23 7.91 15.31
CA VAL A 153 -7.07 6.97 16.41
C VAL A 153 -7.53 7.66 17.69
N THR A 154 -8.50 7.07 18.38
CA THR A 154 -8.91 7.49 19.73
C THR A 154 -8.34 6.50 20.75
N THR A 155 -7.65 7.00 21.76
CA THR A 155 -7.08 6.20 22.85
C THR A 155 -8.04 6.06 24.03
N HIS A 156 -7.80 5.08 24.91
CA HIS A 156 -8.64 4.81 26.08
C HIS A 156 -8.71 5.96 27.11
N ASP A 157 -7.73 6.86 27.10
CA ASP A 157 -7.72 8.08 27.91
C ASP A 157 -8.47 9.26 27.24
N GLY A 158 -9.03 9.04 26.05
CA GLY A 158 -9.83 10.00 25.29
C GLY A 158 -9.02 10.93 24.38
N GLN A 159 -7.70 10.78 24.27
CA GLN A 159 -6.91 11.53 23.29
C GLN A 159 -7.21 11.08 21.86
N GLN A 160 -7.04 12.01 20.91
CA GLN A 160 -7.25 11.74 19.49
C GLN A 160 -6.03 12.18 18.68
N TYR A 161 -5.62 11.30 17.79
CA TYR A 161 -4.50 11.51 16.87
C TYR A 161 -4.97 11.23 15.46
N GLU A 162 -4.57 12.06 14.50
CA GLU A 162 -5.01 11.91 13.12
C GLU A 162 -3.89 12.13 12.11
N ALA A 163 -4.05 11.49 10.94
CA ALA A 163 -3.25 11.75 9.75
C ALA A 163 -4.15 11.79 8.53
N TYR A 164 -3.82 12.68 7.59
CA TYR A 164 -4.48 12.82 6.30
C TYR A 164 -3.43 12.81 5.20
N LEU A 165 -3.60 11.90 4.23
CA LEU A 165 -2.73 11.77 3.08
C LEU A 165 -3.58 11.62 1.81
N GLU A 166 -3.06 12.12 0.69
CA GLU A 166 -3.76 12.15 -0.59
C GLU A 166 -3.24 11.14 -1.60
N TYR A 167 -1.99 10.73 -1.42
CA TYR A 167 -1.27 9.87 -2.34
C TYR A 167 -0.71 8.67 -1.57
N PRO A 168 -0.78 7.46 -2.14
CA PRO A 168 -0.17 6.30 -1.52
C PRO A 168 1.36 6.42 -1.59
N LYS A 169 2.05 5.90 -0.57
CA LYS A 169 3.51 5.84 -0.57
C LYS A 169 4.03 5.09 -1.79
N GLY A 170 4.93 5.73 -2.53
CA GLY A 170 5.48 5.27 -3.80
C GLY A 170 4.75 5.78 -5.05
N HIS A 171 3.70 6.57 -4.92
CA HIS A 171 3.13 7.36 -6.01
C HIS A 171 4.13 8.44 -6.49
N PRO A 172 4.12 8.91 -7.76
CA PRO A 172 5.02 9.98 -8.20
C PRO A 172 4.96 11.28 -7.36
N ASN A 173 3.78 11.61 -6.83
CA ASN A 173 3.58 12.75 -5.91
C ASN A 173 3.91 12.44 -4.44
N GLU A 174 4.17 11.19 -4.08
CA GLU A 174 4.60 10.76 -2.74
C GLU A 174 5.62 9.61 -2.89
N PRO A 175 6.79 9.87 -3.49
CA PRO A 175 7.73 8.82 -3.85
C PRO A 175 8.32 8.15 -2.60
N MET A 176 8.70 6.88 -2.76
CA MET A 176 9.59 6.24 -1.78
C MET A 176 10.97 6.89 -1.85
N THR A 177 11.57 7.14 -0.69
CA THR A 177 12.96 7.56 -0.59
C THR A 177 13.88 6.42 -1.05
N ILE A 178 15.15 6.72 -1.32
CA ILE A 178 16.14 5.67 -1.61
C ILE A 178 16.23 4.70 -0.43
N GLU A 179 16.21 5.20 0.80
CA GLU A 179 16.21 4.38 2.01
C GLU A 179 14.99 3.44 2.07
N ASP A 180 13.79 3.92 1.75
CA ASP A 180 12.58 3.07 1.66
C ASP A 180 12.78 1.93 0.65
N ILE A 181 13.35 2.24 -0.52
CA ILE A 181 13.60 1.27 -1.59
C ILE A 181 14.66 0.25 -1.15
N GLU A 182 15.73 0.69 -0.48
CA GLU A 182 16.76 -0.20 0.05
C GLU A 182 16.23 -1.12 1.14
N ASN A 183 15.46 -0.57 2.09
CA ASN A 183 14.81 -1.33 3.16
C ASN A 183 13.85 -2.38 2.59
N LYS A 184 13.04 -1.99 1.59
CA LYS A 184 12.17 -2.91 0.86
C LYS A 184 12.96 -4.03 0.18
N PHE A 185 14.01 -3.69 -0.57
CA PHE A 185 14.84 -4.69 -1.26
C PHE A 185 15.49 -5.67 -0.28
N ASN A 186 16.07 -5.14 0.79
CA ASN A 186 16.70 -5.95 1.83
C ASN A 186 15.69 -6.89 2.50
N GLY A 187 14.50 -6.37 2.86
CA GLY A 187 13.44 -7.17 3.48
C GLY A 187 12.91 -8.29 2.59
N LEU A 188 12.74 -8.04 1.29
CA LEU A 188 12.24 -9.03 0.33
C LEU A 188 13.27 -10.10 -0.05
N SER A 189 14.56 -9.84 0.14
CA SER A 189 15.63 -10.74 -0.30
C SER A 189 16.42 -11.39 0.84
N ALA A 190 16.15 -11.03 2.10
CA ALA A 190 16.90 -11.51 3.27
C ALA A 190 16.94 -13.04 3.39
N ASP A 191 15.89 -13.74 2.97
CA ASP A 191 15.80 -15.21 3.07
C ASP A 191 16.63 -15.94 2.00
N VAL A 192 17.06 -15.24 0.95
CA VAL A 192 17.74 -15.84 -0.21
C VAL A 192 19.11 -15.20 -0.51
N LEU A 193 19.40 -14.03 0.04
CA LEU A 193 20.63 -13.28 -0.20
C LEU A 193 21.36 -12.93 1.10
N THR A 194 22.68 -13.02 1.06
CA THR A 194 23.53 -12.45 2.12
C THR A 194 23.55 -10.93 2.05
N PRO A 195 23.78 -10.20 3.16
CA PRO A 195 23.89 -8.73 3.14
C PRO A 195 24.92 -8.20 2.16
N LYS A 196 26.05 -8.91 2.01
CA LYS A 196 27.06 -8.57 1.01
C LYS A 196 26.47 -8.63 -0.40
N ARG A 197 25.76 -9.70 -0.73
CA ARG A 197 25.16 -9.90 -2.05
C ARG A 197 24.02 -8.92 -2.33
N GLN A 198 23.23 -8.57 -1.31
CA GLN A 198 22.23 -7.50 -1.40
C GLN A 198 22.88 -6.17 -1.79
N GLY A 199 23.99 -5.81 -1.13
CA GLY A 199 24.77 -4.61 -1.48
C GLY A 199 25.25 -4.61 -2.92
N GLU A 200 25.87 -5.71 -3.37
CA GLU A 200 26.36 -5.85 -4.74
C GLU A 200 25.24 -5.69 -5.78
N ILE A 201 24.08 -6.33 -5.57
CA ILE A 201 22.95 -6.25 -6.50
C ILE A 201 22.33 -4.85 -6.50
N LYS A 202 22.20 -4.19 -5.34
CA LYS A 202 21.72 -2.80 -5.29
C LYS A 202 22.62 -1.87 -6.08
N THR A 203 23.94 -1.93 -5.89
CA THR A 203 24.90 -1.13 -6.67
C THR A 203 24.73 -1.39 -8.16
N MET A 204 24.60 -2.66 -8.56
CA MET A 204 24.37 -3.03 -9.95
C MET A 204 23.07 -2.46 -10.55
N ILE A 205 21.98 -2.44 -9.79
CA ILE A 205 20.69 -1.88 -10.22
C ILE A 205 20.82 -0.38 -10.48
N PHE A 206 21.49 0.35 -9.57
CA PHE A 206 21.69 1.79 -9.73
C PHE A 206 22.70 2.16 -10.83
N ASP A 207 23.54 1.22 -11.24
CA ASP A 207 24.51 1.34 -12.34
C ASP A 207 24.04 0.61 -13.62
N ALA A 208 22.74 0.30 -13.75
CA ALA A 208 22.22 -0.58 -14.80
C ALA A 208 22.57 -0.11 -16.23
N GLU A 209 22.70 1.20 -16.45
CA GLU A 209 23.09 1.80 -17.73
C GLU A 209 24.52 1.43 -18.17
N LYS A 210 25.36 0.95 -17.26
CA LYS A 210 26.74 0.53 -17.53
C LYS A 210 26.83 -0.92 -18.02
N PHE A 211 25.72 -1.66 -18.05
CA PHE A 211 25.69 -3.07 -18.42
C PHE A 211 24.86 -3.30 -19.69
N SER A 212 25.26 -4.30 -20.47
CA SER A 212 24.32 -4.90 -21.41
C SER A 212 23.25 -5.68 -20.64
N ALA A 213 22.05 -5.83 -21.22
CA ALA A 213 20.99 -6.63 -20.60
C ALA A 213 21.47 -8.07 -20.29
N ARG A 214 22.32 -8.64 -21.15
CA ARG A 214 22.91 -9.98 -20.94
C ARG A 214 23.81 -10.00 -19.70
N ASP A 215 24.72 -9.04 -19.57
CA ASP A 215 25.68 -9.00 -18.46
C ASP A 215 24.98 -8.70 -17.14
N PHE A 216 23.98 -7.81 -17.16
CA PHE A 216 23.13 -7.52 -16.01
C PHE A 216 22.43 -8.79 -15.52
N MET A 217 21.75 -9.51 -16.42
CA MET A 217 21.04 -10.74 -16.07
C MET A 217 21.97 -11.86 -15.59
N ALA A 218 23.13 -12.05 -16.23
CA ALA A 218 24.11 -13.05 -15.82
C ALA A 218 24.61 -12.82 -14.38
N LYS A 219 24.66 -11.56 -13.96
CA LYS A 219 25.06 -11.15 -12.62
C LYS A 219 23.92 -11.11 -11.61
N LEU A 220 22.65 -11.30 -12.01
CA LEU A 220 21.52 -11.41 -11.08
C LEU A 220 21.27 -12.86 -10.61
N VAL A 221 21.95 -13.84 -11.19
CA VAL A 221 21.87 -15.24 -10.75
C VAL A 221 22.40 -15.36 -9.32
N LEU A 222 21.62 -16.05 -8.48
CA LEU A 222 21.90 -16.31 -7.06
C LEU A 222 23.02 -17.33 -6.89
#